data_AF-A0A2R6E722-F1
#
_entry.id   AF-A0A2R6E722-F1
#
_cell.length_a   1.000
_cell.length_b   1.000
_cell.length_c   1.000
_cell.angle_alpha   90.00
_cell.angle_beta   90.00
_cell.angle_gamma   90.00
#
_symmetry.space_group_name_H-M   'P 1'
#
loop_
_entity.id
_entity.type
_entity.pdbx_description
1 polymer ?
#
loop_
_entity_poly.entity_id
_entity_poly.type
_entity_poly.pdbx_seq_one_letter_code
_entity_poly.pdbx_strand_id
1 'polypeptide(L)'
;MGPTLPDEADEWADRLQQRVNSGRFAEVAGGFEATFRFEILPDGDYPGDPVALTVVVADGACVAARGFDRDADYDFALRGPYSVWRDLLENEVELTSAVMSGPLDLEGSKIRLMQHREAVAELVRAAKAVDTEYAY
;
A
#
# COMPACT_ATOMS: atom_id res chain seq x y z
N MET A 1 -11.11 -12.95 10.68
CA MET A 1 -10.94 -11.69 11.39
C MET A 1 -9.66 -11.14 10.85
N GLY A 2 -9.82 -10.05 10.11
CA GLY A 2 -8.72 -9.34 9.49
C GLY A 2 -7.96 -8.52 10.53
N PRO A 3 -6.70 -8.12 10.26
CA PRO A 3 -6.07 -7.05 11.03
C PRO A 3 -6.88 -5.76 10.90
N THR A 4 -6.99 -5.04 12.01
CA THR A 4 -7.73 -3.78 12.13
C THR A 4 -6.83 -2.61 11.77
N LEU A 5 -7.07 -1.91 10.66
CA LEU A 5 -6.35 -0.67 10.35
C LEU A 5 -6.96 0.53 11.08
N PRO A 6 -6.13 1.49 11.54
CA PRO A 6 -4.66 1.50 11.47
C PRO A 6 -3.97 0.84 12.68
N ASP A 7 -4.71 0.33 13.67
CA ASP A 7 -4.20 -0.14 14.97
C ASP A 7 -3.26 -1.36 14.86
N GLU A 8 -3.53 -2.26 13.92
CA GLU A 8 -2.80 -3.51 13.66
C GLU A 8 -2.08 -3.47 12.30
N ALA A 9 -1.56 -2.29 11.92
CA ALA A 9 -0.92 -2.07 10.62
C ALA A 9 0.28 -2.99 10.33
N ASP A 10 1.03 -3.40 11.36
CA ASP A 10 2.12 -4.38 11.20
C ASP A 10 1.59 -5.76 10.77
N GLU A 11 0.51 -6.25 11.39
CA GLU A 11 -0.11 -7.51 10.96
C GLU A 11 -0.71 -7.36 9.55
N TRP A 12 -1.32 -6.21 9.24
CA TRP A 12 -1.80 -5.93 7.89
C TRP A 12 -0.68 -6.01 6.84
N ALA A 13 0.49 -5.45 7.14
CA ALA A 13 1.67 -5.50 6.30
C ALA A 13 2.15 -6.95 6.07
N ASP A 14 2.20 -7.78 7.13
CA ASP A 14 2.55 -9.19 7.04
C ASP A 14 1.56 -9.98 6.15
N ARG A 15 0.26 -9.68 6.25
CA ARG A 15 -0.77 -10.29 5.40
C ARG A 15 -0.65 -9.85 3.94
N LEU A 16 -0.36 -8.58 3.70
CA LEU A 16 -0.08 -8.06 2.36
C LEU A 16 1.12 -8.80 1.75
N GLN A 17 2.23 -8.92 2.48
CA GLN A 17 3.42 -9.63 2.00
C GLN A 17 3.11 -11.07 1.58
N GLN A 18 2.36 -11.81 2.41
CA GLN A 18 1.93 -13.17 2.09
C GLN A 18 1.06 -13.22 0.83
N ARG A 19 0.12 -12.29 0.68
CA ARG A 19 -0.77 -12.20 -0.49
C ARG A 19 0.00 -11.91 -1.77
N VAL A 20 0.91 -10.94 -1.74
CA VAL A 20 1.76 -10.61 -2.88
C VAL A 20 2.57 -11.83 -3.31
N ASN A 21 3.22 -12.52 -2.36
CA ASN A 21 4.10 -13.66 -2.65
C ASN A 21 3.36 -14.95 -3.04
N SER A 22 2.10 -15.10 -2.64
CA SER A 22 1.25 -16.24 -3.04
C SER A 22 0.47 -16.01 -4.33
N GLY A 23 0.43 -14.76 -4.81
CA GLY A 23 -0.31 -14.35 -5.99
C GLY A 23 0.51 -14.39 -7.27
N ARG A 24 0.02 -13.65 -8.28
CA ARG A 24 0.66 -13.56 -9.60
C ARG A 24 1.77 -12.51 -9.67
N PHE A 25 2.10 -11.85 -8.56
CA PHE A 25 3.08 -10.78 -8.54
C PHE A 25 4.44 -11.23 -9.10
N ALA A 26 4.89 -12.44 -8.76
CA ALA A 26 6.14 -13.01 -9.28
C ALA A 26 6.17 -13.18 -10.81
N GLU A 27 5.01 -13.36 -11.46
CA GLU A 27 4.92 -13.48 -12.92
C GLU A 27 5.12 -12.14 -13.63
N VAL A 28 4.76 -11.03 -12.97
CA VAL A 28 4.65 -9.69 -13.60
C VAL A 28 5.68 -8.69 -13.08
N ALA A 29 6.32 -8.96 -11.94
CA ALA A 29 7.26 -8.06 -11.27
C ALA A 29 8.74 -8.44 -11.50
N GLY A 30 9.03 -9.25 -12.53
CA GLY A 30 10.40 -9.56 -12.93
C GLY A 30 11.20 -8.29 -13.27
N GLY A 31 12.35 -8.10 -12.62
CA GLY A 31 13.19 -6.90 -12.76
C GLY A 31 12.58 -5.62 -12.19
N PHE A 32 11.52 -5.71 -11.39
CA PHE A 32 10.98 -4.58 -10.65
C PHE A 32 11.49 -4.59 -9.21
N GLU A 33 12.35 -3.62 -8.91
CA GLU A 33 12.87 -3.37 -7.58
C GLU A 33 12.38 -1.99 -7.13
N ALA A 34 11.69 -1.96 -5.99
CA ALA A 34 11.16 -0.73 -5.43
C ALA A 34 10.87 -0.86 -3.95
N THR A 35 11.08 0.24 -3.24
CA THR A 35 10.57 0.44 -1.88
C THR A 35 9.39 1.39 -1.91
N PHE A 36 8.22 0.92 -1.47
CA PHE A 36 7.00 1.70 -1.32
C PHE A 36 6.81 2.08 0.13
N ARG A 37 6.55 3.36 0.40
CA ARG A 37 6.03 3.82 1.67
C ARG A 37 4.54 4.09 1.56
N PHE A 38 3.74 3.49 2.43
CA PHE A 38 2.32 3.79 2.57
C PHE A 38 2.11 4.57 3.87
N GLU A 39 1.55 5.77 3.78
CA GLU A 39 1.24 6.60 4.94
C GLU A 39 -0.27 6.84 5.06
N ILE A 40 -0.82 6.40 6.19
CA ILE A 40 -2.20 6.63 6.58
C ILE A 40 -2.20 7.83 7.52
N LEU A 41 -2.79 8.92 7.06
CA LEU A 41 -2.85 10.19 7.78
C LEU A 41 -4.17 10.31 8.56
N PRO A 42 -4.15 10.97 9.74
CA PRO A 42 -5.37 11.30 10.45
C PRO A 42 -6.27 12.24 9.66
N ASP A 43 -7.56 12.11 9.90
CA ASP A 43 -8.62 12.92 9.29
C ASP A 43 -9.80 13.08 10.26
N GLY A 44 -11.00 13.39 9.75
CA GLY A 44 -12.20 13.54 10.58
C GLY A 44 -12.68 12.24 11.25
N ASP A 45 -12.40 11.09 10.63
CA ASP A 45 -12.80 9.77 11.13
C ASP A 45 -11.69 9.17 12.01
N TYR A 46 -10.42 9.44 11.67
CA TYR A 46 -9.25 8.95 12.40
C TYR A 46 -8.51 10.08 13.16
N PRO A 47 -8.71 10.25 14.48
CA PRO A 47 -8.06 11.29 15.27
C PRO A 47 -6.66 10.92 15.79
N GLY A 48 -6.08 9.79 15.37
CA GLY A 48 -4.81 9.27 15.88
C GLY A 48 -3.56 9.88 15.24
N ASP A 49 -2.42 9.24 15.45
CA ASP A 49 -1.14 9.63 14.85
C ASP A 49 -0.95 9.00 13.47
N PRO A 50 -0.24 9.63 12.52
CA PRO A 50 0.06 9.02 11.24
C PRO A 50 0.73 7.66 11.36
N VAL A 51 0.27 6.68 10.58
CA VAL A 51 0.87 5.34 10.51
C VAL A 51 1.61 5.20 9.19
N ALA A 52 2.83 4.67 9.22
CA ALA A 52 3.65 4.44 8.04
C ALA A 52 4.05 2.96 7.94
N LEU A 53 3.87 2.40 6.75
CA LEU A 53 4.27 1.05 6.37
C LEU A 53 5.27 1.12 5.22
N THR A 54 6.30 0.29 5.28
CA THR A 54 7.28 0.13 4.21
C THR A 54 7.08 -1.25 3.57
N VAL A 55 6.88 -1.28 2.27
CA VAL A 55 6.76 -2.49 1.45
C VAL A 55 7.90 -2.51 0.43
N VAL A 56 8.79 -3.48 0.54
CA VAL A 56 9.94 -3.66 -0.35
C VAL A 56 9.65 -4.81 -1.29
N VAL A 57 9.71 -4.52 -2.59
CA VAL A 57 9.62 -5.52 -3.66
C VAL A 57 10.94 -5.64 -4.40
N ALA A 58 11.36 -6.87 -4.67
CA ALA A 58 12.57 -7.19 -5.42
C ALA A 58 12.39 -8.52 -6.15
N ASP A 59 12.86 -8.60 -7.39
CA ASP A 59 12.87 -9.82 -8.21
C ASP A 59 11.57 -10.64 -8.18
N GLY A 60 10.43 -9.96 -8.28
CA GLY A 60 9.13 -10.62 -8.31
C GLY A 60 8.57 -11.03 -6.94
N ALA A 61 9.20 -10.64 -5.83
CA ALA A 61 8.72 -10.94 -4.48
C ALA A 61 8.58 -9.67 -3.63
N CYS A 62 7.64 -9.70 -2.68
CA CYS A 62 7.65 -8.81 -1.53
C CYS A 62 8.61 -9.38 -0.48
N VAL A 63 9.78 -8.75 -0.34
CA VAL A 63 10.86 -9.22 0.54
C VAL A 63 10.71 -8.70 1.97
N ALA A 64 10.02 -7.58 2.15
CA ALA A 64 9.67 -7.06 3.47
C ALA A 64 8.39 -6.22 3.40
N ALA A 65 7.52 -6.39 4.38
CA ALA A 65 6.49 -5.42 4.71
C ALA A 65 6.54 -5.19 6.23
N ARG A 66 6.84 -3.97 6.68
CA ARG A 66 6.98 -3.63 8.11
C ARG A 66 6.52 -2.21 8.39
N GLY A 67 6.01 -1.95 9.60
CA GLY A 67 5.68 -0.60 10.05
C GLY A 67 6.83 0.17 10.68
N PHE A 68 6.55 1.45 10.90
CA PHE A 68 7.23 2.38 11.83
C PHE A 68 8.68 2.78 11.57
N ASP A 69 9.20 2.65 10.34
CA ASP A 69 10.41 3.39 9.92
C ASP A 69 10.06 4.54 8.96
N ARG A 70 9.83 5.72 9.55
CA ARG A 70 9.57 6.98 8.81
C ARG A 70 10.83 7.60 8.21
N ASP A 71 12.01 7.11 8.58
CA ASP A 71 13.29 7.58 8.04
C ASP A 71 13.85 6.65 6.96
N ALA A 72 13.24 5.48 6.76
CA ALA A 72 13.59 4.57 5.68
C ALA A 72 13.53 5.26 4.30
N ASP A 73 14.53 5.00 3.46
CA ASP A 73 14.51 5.44 2.07
C ASP A 73 13.39 4.74 1.30
N TYR A 74 12.77 5.47 0.36
CA TYR A 74 11.70 4.95 -0.48
C TYR A 74 11.87 5.41 -1.93
N ASP A 75 11.46 4.57 -2.89
CA ASP A 75 11.36 4.93 -4.30
C ASP A 75 10.02 5.62 -4.60
N PHE A 76 8.98 5.20 -3.88
CA PHE A 76 7.61 5.68 -4.02
C PHE A 76 6.98 5.87 -2.64
N ALA A 77 6.15 6.91 -2.51
CA ALA A 77 5.30 7.06 -1.34
C ALA A 77 3.86 7.30 -1.77
N LEU A 78 2.91 6.62 -1.14
CA LEU A 78 1.48 6.87 -1.27
C LEU A 78 0.97 7.34 0.09
N ARG A 79 0.47 8.57 0.15
CA ARG A 79 0.05 9.23 1.40
C ARG A 79 -1.38 9.69 1.28
N GLY A 80 -2.15 9.62 2.35
CA GLY A 80 -3.47 10.22 2.32
C GLY A 80 -4.31 9.93 3.56
N PRO A 81 -5.50 10.54 3.64
CA PRO A 81 -6.39 10.42 4.77
C PRO A 81 -6.90 8.98 4.95
N TYR A 82 -7.08 8.57 6.20
CA TYR A 82 -7.56 7.24 6.56
C TYR A 82 -8.87 6.84 5.86
N SER A 83 -9.85 7.73 5.81
CA SER A 83 -11.13 7.49 5.13
C SER A 83 -10.93 7.05 3.68
N VAL A 84 -10.01 7.68 2.94
CA VAL A 84 -9.76 7.33 1.54
C VAL A 84 -8.94 6.05 1.39
N TRP A 85 -8.09 5.72 2.36
CA TRP A 85 -7.45 4.40 2.42
C TRP A 85 -8.47 3.28 2.63
N ARG A 86 -9.43 3.46 3.55
CA ARG A 86 -10.56 2.54 3.75
C ARG A 86 -11.36 2.37 2.46
N ASP A 87 -11.83 3.47 1.88
CA ASP A 87 -12.61 3.44 0.63
C ASP A 87 -11.84 2.75 -0.52
N LEU A 88 -10.52 2.94 -0.60
CA LEU A 88 -9.67 2.31 -1.61
C LEU A 88 -9.63 0.79 -1.41
N LEU A 89 -9.37 0.34 -0.19
CA LEU A 89 -9.24 -1.07 0.15
C LEU A 89 -10.58 -1.81 0.04
N GLU A 90 -11.70 -1.13 0.32
CA GLU A 90 -13.07 -1.63 0.16
C GLU A 90 -13.56 -1.61 -1.30
N ASN A 91 -12.77 -1.08 -2.23
CA ASN A 91 -13.13 -0.90 -3.65
C ASN A 91 -14.25 0.13 -3.91
N GLU A 92 -14.49 1.04 -2.98
CA GLU A 92 -15.41 2.16 -3.18
C GLU A 92 -14.79 3.27 -4.05
N VAL A 93 -13.45 3.42 -4.00
CA VAL A 93 -12.69 4.31 -4.88
C VAL A 93 -11.58 3.60 -5.65
N GLU A 94 -11.39 4.04 -6.89
CA GLU A 94 -10.29 3.57 -7.75
C GLU A 94 -9.00 4.36 -7.48
N LEU A 95 -7.86 3.67 -7.33
CA LEU A 95 -6.56 4.27 -7.00
C LEU A 95 -6.19 5.44 -7.94
N THR A 96 -6.38 5.26 -9.24
CA THR A 96 -6.05 6.29 -10.23
C THR A 96 -6.83 7.58 -9.99
N SER A 97 -8.13 7.47 -9.68
CA SER A 97 -8.98 8.62 -9.38
C SER A 97 -8.58 9.29 -8.06
N ALA A 98 -8.32 8.47 -7.04
CA ALA A 98 -7.90 8.92 -5.72
C ALA A 98 -6.55 9.66 -5.75
N VAL A 99 -5.63 9.28 -6.65
CA VAL A 99 -4.33 9.93 -6.84
C VAL A 99 -4.39 11.16 -7.76
N MET A 100 -5.14 11.11 -8.87
CA MET A 100 -5.12 12.18 -9.86
C MET A 100 -5.99 13.38 -9.47
N SER A 101 -7.12 13.10 -8.84
CA SER A 101 -8.14 14.11 -8.50
C SER A 101 -8.59 14.05 -7.05
N GLY A 102 -8.15 13.03 -6.31
CA GLY A 102 -8.49 12.82 -4.91
C GLY A 102 -7.37 13.27 -3.97
N PRO A 103 -7.49 12.91 -2.68
CA PRO A 103 -6.56 13.35 -1.64
C PRO A 103 -5.39 12.38 -1.42
N LEU A 104 -5.24 11.33 -2.25
CA LEU A 104 -4.04 10.49 -2.18
C LEU A 104 -2.90 11.17 -2.95
N ASP A 105 -1.79 11.40 -2.28
CA ASP A 105 -0.56 11.92 -2.87
C ASP A 105 0.38 10.77 -3.20
N LEU A 106 0.82 10.70 -4.46
CA LEU A 106 1.77 9.69 -4.96
C LEU A 106 3.07 10.37 -5.37
N GLU A 107 4.11 10.14 -4.57
CA GLU A 107 5.48 10.57 -4.86
C GLU A 107 6.27 9.46 -5.57
N GLY A 108 7.21 9.89 -6.42
CA GLY A 108 8.15 9.01 -7.14
C GLY A 108 8.02 9.08 -8.67
N SER A 109 8.79 8.25 -9.37
CA SER A 109 8.85 8.28 -10.84
C SER A 109 7.61 7.65 -11.49
N LYS A 110 6.70 8.50 -11.97
CA LYS A 110 5.51 8.05 -12.74
C LYS A 110 5.88 7.21 -13.95
N ILE A 111 7.00 7.51 -14.63
CA ILE A 111 7.50 6.72 -15.77
C ILE A 111 7.82 5.29 -15.33
N ARG A 112 8.50 5.12 -14.19
CA ARG A 112 8.83 3.80 -13.64
C ARG A 112 7.55 3.02 -13.28
N LEU A 113 6.57 3.66 -12.64
CA LEU A 113 5.28 3.00 -12.36
C LEU A 113 4.55 2.56 -13.64
N MET A 114 4.58 3.37 -14.70
CA MET A 114 3.96 3.02 -15.98
C MET A 114 4.68 1.87 -16.68
N GLN A 115 6.01 1.80 -16.58
CA GLN A 115 6.82 0.68 -17.07
C GLN A 115 6.49 -0.64 -16.36
N HIS A 116 6.17 -0.58 -15.06
CA HIS A 116 5.85 -1.73 -14.21
C HIS A 116 4.37 -1.80 -13.81
N ARG A 117 3.47 -1.27 -14.66
CA ARG A 117 2.03 -1.12 -14.33
C ARG A 117 1.33 -2.42 -13.95
N GLU A 118 1.75 -3.56 -14.51
CA GLU A 118 1.17 -4.87 -14.19
C GLU A 118 1.54 -5.31 -12.79
N ALA A 119 2.80 -5.14 -12.39
CA ALA A 119 3.26 -5.37 -11.02
C ALA A 119 2.55 -4.45 -10.02
N VAL A 120 2.45 -3.16 -10.34
CA VAL A 120 1.73 -2.19 -9.49
C VAL A 120 0.25 -2.58 -9.35
N ALA A 121 -0.40 -2.99 -10.44
CA ALA A 121 -1.79 -3.45 -10.39
C ALA A 121 -1.97 -4.71 -9.54
N GLU A 122 -1.06 -5.69 -9.65
CA GLU A 122 -1.09 -6.89 -8.79
C GLU A 122 -0.82 -6.57 -7.32
N LEU A 123 0.08 -5.62 -7.01
CA LEU A 123 0.30 -5.16 -5.63
C LEU A 123 -0.97 -4.54 -5.03
N VAL A 124 -1.65 -3.67 -5.79
CA VAL A 124 -2.90 -3.04 -5.36
C VAL A 124 -4.02 -4.07 -5.19
N ARG A 125 -4.11 -5.05 -6.09
CA ARG A 125 -5.04 -6.19 -5.96
C ARG A 125 -4.75 -7.00 -4.70
N ALA A 126 -3.49 -7.28 -4.41
CA ALA A 126 -3.10 -8.00 -3.20
C ALA A 126 -3.47 -7.24 -1.92
N ALA A 127 -3.29 -5.91 -1.90
CA ALA A 127 -3.70 -5.04 -0.79
C ALA A 127 -5.22 -5.06 -0.58
N LYS A 128 -5.99 -4.84 -1.65
CA LYS A 128 -7.47 -4.91 -1.62
C LYS A 128 -8.01 -6.29 -1.23
N ALA A 129 -7.23 -7.35 -1.46
CA ALA A 129 -7.64 -8.69 -1.07
C ALA A 129 -7.50 -8.92 0.44
N VAL A 130 -6.64 -8.17 1.16
CA VAL A 130 -6.41 -8.32 2.62
C VAL A 130 -7.76 -8.17 3.31
N ASP A 131 -8.18 -9.23 4.00
CA ASP A 131 -9.37 -9.18 4.86
C ASP A 131 -9.01 -8.17 5.95
N THR A 132 -9.55 -6.96 5.86
CA THR A 132 -9.13 -5.80 6.64
C THR A 132 -10.32 -5.32 7.43
N GLU A 133 -10.14 -5.15 8.73
CA GLU A 133 -11.11 -4.47 9.59
C GLU A 133 -10.68 -3.01 9.77
N TYR A 134 -11.61 -2.14 10.12
CA TYR A 134 -11.41 -0.69 10.19
C TYR A 134 -11.82 -0.20 11.58
N ALA A 135 -10.87 0.38 12.33
CA ALA A 135 -11.11 0.82 13.71
C ALA A 135 -12.08 2.02 13.79
N TYR A 136 -12.16 2.81 12.72
CA TYR A 136 -12.93 4.05 12.61
C TYR A 136 -13.75 4.11 11.32
#